data_AF-A0A1M3D1S8-F1
#
_entry.id   AF-A0A1M3D1S8-F1
#
_cell.length_a   1.000
_cell.length_b   1.000
_cell.length_c   1.000
_cell.angle_alpha   90.00
_cell.angle_beta   90.00
_cell.angle_gamma   90.00
#
_symmetry.space_group_name_H-M   'P 1'
#
loop_
_entity.id
_entity.type
_entity.pdbx_description
1 polymer ?
#
loop_
_entity_poly.entity_id
_entity_poly.type
_entity_poly.pdbx_seq_one_letter_code
_entity_poly.pdbx_strand_id
1 'polypeptide(L)'
;MEDNSGKIHLVYQTRLDPGDQWKNAFYHDIISSGIKTSNATSGPGNNGSWMRLVEAGGEIFYLCSAWDKLYIKKGANGKYVKLDVPAVDGMYIYTSATRGGTGRGEAYLDILMLCGSSSAYPNAKNYYVRILKSDLEKLE
;
A
#
# COMPACT_ATOMS: atom_id res chain seq x y z
N MET A 1 4.56 -5.34 -9.44
CA MET A 1 5.18 -6.43 -8.65
C MET A 1 5.03 -7.71 -9.43
N GLU A 2 5.96 -8.65 -9.37
CA GLU A 2 5.83 -9.97 -9.99
C GLU A 2 5.68 -10.99 -8.86
N ASP A 3 4.71 -11.90 -8.94
CA ASP A 3 4.52 -12.95 -7.92
C ASP A 3 5.40 -14.18 -8.19
N ASN A 4 5.37 -15.15 -7.27
CA ASN A 4 6.14 -16.40 -7.40
C ASN A 4 5.70 -17.28 -8.59
N SER A 5 4.55 -16.97 -9.22
CA SER A 5 4.05 -17.65 -10.42
C SER A 5 4.39 -16.90 -11.71
N GLY A 6 5.16 -15.79 -11.64
CA GLY A 6 5.53 -14.97 -12.78
C GLY A 6 4.43 -14.03 -13.28
N LYS A 7 3.35 -13.83 -12.50
CA LYS A 7 2.27 -12.89 -12.85
C LYS A 7 2.66 -11.48 -12.41
N ILE A 8 2.34 -10.49 -13.23
CA ILE A 8 2.62 -9.09 -12.93
C ILE A 8 1.39 -8.43 -12.32
N HIS A 9 1.54 -7.95 -11.11
CA HIS A 9 0.56 -7.20 -10.34
C HIS A 9 0.80 -5.69 -10.45
N LEU A 10 -0.22 -4.96 -10.86
CA LEU A 10 -0.20 -3.49 -10.99
C LEU A 10 -1.32 -2.91 -10.14
N VAL A 11 -0.98 -1.99 -9.25
CA VAL A 11 -1.96 -1.17 -8.55
C VAL A 11 -1.85 0.25 -9.07
N TYR A 12 -3.00 0.84 -9.41
CA TYR A 12 -3.07 2.23 -9.81
C TYR A 12 -4.31 2.89 -9.24
N GLN A 13 -4.21 4.21 -9.11
CA GLN A 13 -5.25 5.08 -8.60
C GLN A 13 -5.75 5.93 -9.75
N THR A 14 -7.07 6.08 -9.84
CA THR A 14 -7.68 7.04 -10.75
C THR A 14 -8.37 8.13 -9.94
N ARG A 15 -8.23 9.37 -10.44
CA ARG A 15 -8.86 10.58 -9.90
C ARG A 15 -9.76 11.17 -10.98
N LEU A 16 -10.78 10.40 -11.36
CA LEU A 16 -11.61 10.70 -12.52
C LEU A 16 -12.96 11.33 -12.14
N ASP A 17 -13.17 11.66 -10.86
CA ASP A 17 -14.40 12.34 -10.42
C ASP A 17 -14.17 13.87 -10.38
N PRO A 18 -14.71 14.63 -11.35
CA PRO A 18 -14.58 16.09 -11.35
C PRO A 18 -15.42 16.77 -10.26
N GLY A 19 -16.39 16.06 -9.66
CA GLY A 19 -17.22 16.57 -8.57
C GLY A 19 -16.57 16.42 -7.19
N ASP A 20 -15.56 15.57 -7.05
CA ASP A 20 -14.83 15.35 -5.81
C ASP A 20 -13.37 14.96 -6.07
N GLN A 21 -12.47 15.95 -5.96
CA GLN A 21 -11.03 15.77 -6.16
C GLN A 21 -10.37 14.78 -5.17
N TRP A 22 -11.05 14.43 -4.08
CA TRP A 22 -10.56 13.52 -3.05
C TRP A 22 -11.03 12.09 -3.25
N LYS A 23 -12.01 11.87 -4.12
CA LYS A 23 -12.56 10.54 -4.39
C LYS A 23 -11.61 9.75 -5.27
N ASN A 24 -11.01 8.74 -4.64
CA ASN A 24 -10.05 7.86 -5.27
C ASN A 24 -10.68 6.51 -5.58
N ALA A 25 -10.49 6.03 -6.81
CA ALA A 25 -10.74 4.64 -7.16
C ALA A 25 -9.40 3.92 -7.34
N PHE A 26 -9.27 2.74 -6.74
CA PHE A 26 -8.09 1.91 -6.87
C PHE A 26 -8.40 0.69 -7.75
N TYR A 27 -7.43 0.29 -8.54
CA TYR A 27 -7.54 -0.86 -9.43
C TYR A 27 -6.33 -1.75 -9.23
N HIS A 28 -6.57 -3.05 -9.24
CA HIS A 28 -5.53 -4.06 -9.26
C HIS A 28 -5.65 -4.86 -10.55
N ASP A 29 -4.67 -4.69 -11.43
CA ASP A 29 -4.52 -5.53 -12.61
C ASP A 29 -3.54 -6.66 -12.35
N ILE A 30 -3.87 -7.83 -12.88
CA ILE A 30 -2.98 -8.97 -12.95
C ILE A 30 -2.73 -9.26 -14.43
N ILE A 31 -1.47 -9.25 -14.84
CA ILE A 31 -1.03 -9.60 -16.18
C ILE A 31 -0.38 -10.98 -16.12
N SER A 32 -0.92 -11.92 -16.88
CA SER A 32 -0.41 -13.29 -17.01
C SER A 32 -0.42 -13.68 -18.47
N SER A 33 0.72 -14.12 -19.02
CA SER A 33 0.84 -14.53 -20.43
C SER A 33 0.28 -13.51 -21.43
N GLY A 34 0.47 -12.21 -21.17
CA GLY A 34 -0.04 -11.12 -22.00
C GLY A 34 -1.52 -10.77 -21.81
N ILE A 35 -2.26 -11.53 -21.01
CA ILE A 35 -3.67 -11.25 -20.69
C ILE A 35 -3.75 -10.41 -19.42
N LYS A 36 -4.48 -9.30 -19.48
CA LYS A 36 -4.76 -8.41 -18.34
C LYS A 36 -6.15 -8.72 -17.77
N THR A 37 -6.21 -8.94 -16.46
CA THR A 37 -7.47 -9.01 -15.70
C THR A 37 -7.50 -7.86 -14.70
N SER A 38 -8.52 -7.00 -14.81
CA SER A 38 -8.70 -5.84 -13.94
C SER A 38 -9.74 -6.10 -12.86
N ASN A 39 -9.37 -5.89 -11.61
CA ASN A 39 -10.29 -5.92 -10.48
C ASN A 39 -10.32 -4.54 -9.82
N ALA A 40 -11.51 -3.94 -9.73
CA ALA A 40 -11.70 -2.78 -8.87
C ALA A 40 -11.39 -3.18 -7.43
N THR A 41 -10.65 -2.35 -6.72
CA THR A 41 -10.41 -2.53 -5.28
C THR A 41 -10.75 -1.24 -4.56
N SER A 42 -11.34 -1.35 -3.38
CA SER A 42 -11.68 -0.18 -2.57
C SER A 42 -10.55 0.13 -1.60
N GLY A 43 -10.32 1.42 -1.32
CA GLY A 43 -9.51 1.84 -0.18
C GLY A 43 -10.28 1.67 1.15
N PRO A 44 -9.62 1.86 2.29
CA PRO A 44 -10.28 1.93 3.59
C PRO A 44 -11.11 3.22 3.67
N GLY A 45 -12.44 3.08 3.65
CA GLY A 45 -13.38 4.20 3.70
C GLY A 45 -13.33 5.13 2.48
N ASN A 46 -13.90 6.34 2.60
CA ASN A 46 -14.02 7.30 1.50
C ASN A 46 -12.76 8.16 1.26
N ASN A 47 -11.71 8.03 2.09
CA ASN A 47 -10.56 8.95 2.12
C ASN A 47 -9.18 8.26 1.93
N GLY A 48 -9.15 7.04 1.38
CA GLY A 48 -7.90 6.37 1.03
C GLY A 48 -7.10 7.22 0.04
N SER A 49 -5.90 7.64 0.42
CA SER A 49 -5.07 8.60 -0.32
C SER A 49 -4.07 7.92 -1.24
N TRP A 50 -3.45 6.81 -0.78
CA TRP A 50 -2.44 6.06 -1.54
C TRP A 50 -2.55 4.56 -1.27
N MET A 51 -2.18 3.75 -2.26
CA MET A 51 -2.12 2.29 -2.15
C MET A 51 -0.83 1.74 -2.78
N ARG A 52 -0.21 0.77 -2.11
CA ARG A 52 0.98 0.03 -2.58
C ARG A 52 0.76 -1.46 -2.39
N LEU A 53 1.33 -2.27 -3.28
CA LEU A 53 1.40 -3.72 -3.10
C LEU A 53 2.69 -4.08 -2.38
N VAL A 54 2.60 -4.96 -1.39
CA VAL A 54 3.74 -5.51 -0.64
C VAL A 54 3.63 -7.03 -0.63
N GLU A 55 4.77 -7.72 -0.59
CA GLU A 55 4.85 -9.17 -0.58
C GLU A 55 5.45 -9.65 0.75
N ALA A 56 4.81 -10.63 1.38
CA ALA A 56 5.30 -11.29 2.59
C ALA A 56 4.83 -12.75 2.59
N GLY A 57 5.73 -13.70 2.84
CA GLY A 57 5.38 -15.13 2.87
C GLY A 57 4.83 -15.70 1.56
N GLY A 58 5.14 -15.07 0.41
CA GLY A 58 4.58 -15.42 -0.90
C GLY A 58 3.15 -14.94 -1.13
N GLU A 59 2.59 -14.18 -0.20
CA GLU A 59 1.27 -13.57 -0.28
C GLU A 59 1.36 -12.08 -0.63
N ILE A 60 0.32 -11.56 -1.28
CA ILE A 60 0.20 -10.15 -1.65
C ILE A 60 -0.67 -9.42 -0.64
N PHE A 61 -0.16 -8.29 -0.14
CA PHE A 61 -0.87 -7.38 0.72
C PHE A 61 -0.99 -6.00 0.10
N TYR A 62 -2.04 -5.30 0.52
CA TYR A 62 -2.36 -3.94 0.13
C TYR A 62 -2.05 -3.03 1.31
N LEU A 63 -0.98 -2.25 1.19
CA LEU A 63 -0.67 -1.19 2.14
C LEU A 63 -1.34 0.09 1.66
N CYS A 64 -2.25 0.63 2.44
CA CYS A 64 -3.05 1.80 2.07
C CYS A 64 -2.96 2.89 3.14
N SER A 65 -2.67 4.12 2.74
CA SER A 65 -2.75 5.27 3.63
C SER A 65 -4.07 6.01 3.43
N ALA A 66 -4.64 6.48 4.53
CA ALA A 66 -5.54 7.63 4.58
C ALA A 66 -4.75 8.83 5.13
N TRP A 67 -5.36 10.02 5.14
CA TRP A 67 -4.69 11.28 5.51
C TRP A 67 -3.72 11.16 6.69
N ASP A 68 -4.15 10.51 7.78
CA ASP A 68 -3.43 10.37 9.06
C ASP A 68 -3.27 8.91 9.53
N LYS A 69 -3.62 7.92 8.71
CA LYS A 69 -3.71 6.50 9.12
C LYS A 69 -3.11 5.57 8.09
N LEU A 70 -2.53 4.47 8.56
CA LEU A 70 -2.02 3.40 7.70
C LEU A 70 -2.82 2.11 7.93
N TYR A 71 -3.13 1.42 6.84
CA TYR A 71 -3.89 0.19 6.83
C TYR A 71 -3.16 -0.86 6.01
N ILE A 72 -3.35 -2.13 6.38
CA ILE A 72 -2.92 -3.27 5.59
C ILE A 72 -4.09 -4.23 5.37
N LYS A 73 -4.12 -4.87 4.20
CA LYS A 73 -5.13 -5.86 3.83
C LYS A 73 -4.46 -7.02 3.11
N LYS A 74 -4.80 -8.26 3.48
CA LYS A 74 -4.28 -9.48 2.84
C LYS A 74 -5.15 -9.86 1.65
N GLY A 75 -4.58 -9.94 0.45
CA GLY A 75 -5.30 -10.28 -0.77
C GLY A 75 -6.44 -9.30 -1.13
N ALA A 76 -7.07 -9.53 -2.28
CA ALA A 76 -8.09 -8.61 -2.80
C ALA A 76 -9.39 -8.63 -1.97
N ASN A 77 -9.66 -9.72 -1.25
CA ASN A 77 -10.90 -9.95 -0.51
C ASN A 77 -10.75 -9.81 1.01
N GLY A 78 -9.53 -9.65 1.52
CA GLY A 78 -9.30 -9.50 2.96
C GLY A 78 -9.88 -8.20 3.52
N LYS A 79 -9.83 -8.10 4.86
CA LYS A 79 -10.27 -6.90 5.58
C LYS A 79 -9.11 -5.93 5.74
N TYR A 80 -9.41 -4.63 5.78
CA TYR A 80 -8.42 -3.63 6.17
C TYR A 80 -8.24 -3.65 7.68
N VAL A 81 -6.99 -3.86 8.10
CA VAL A 81 -6.55 -3.74 9.49
C VAL A 81 -5.77 -2.44 9.62
N LYS A 82 -6.17 -1.60 10.57
CA LYS A 82 -5.44 -0.37 10.90
C LYS A 82 -4.14 -0.74 11.62
N LEU A 83 -3.02 -0.20 11.16
CA LEU A 83 -1.73 -0.34 11.81
C LEU A 83 -1.57 0.71 12.92
N ASP A 84 -0.94 0.31 14.02
CA ASP A 84 -0.58 1.22 15.10
C ASP A 84 0.77 1.88 14.78
N VAL A 85 0.70 3.03 14.11
CA VAL A 85 1.86 3.81 13.66
C VAL A 85 1.64 5.29 13.97
N PRO A 86 2.72 6.09 14.11
CA PRO A 86 2.58 7.54 14.29
C PRO A 86 1.78 8.19 13.15
N ALA A 87 0.96 9.17 13.51
CA ALA A 87 0.24 9.97 12.52
C ALA A 87 1.21 10.87 11.75
N VAL A 88 0.91 11.07 10.46
CA VAL A 88 1.62 11.95 9.53
C VAL A 88 0.58 12.74 8.75
N ASP A 89 0.80 14.04 8.55
CA ASP A 89 -0.14 14.88 7.79
C ASP A 89 -0.06 14.61 6.30
N GLY A 90 -1.15 14.10 5.72
CA GLY A 90 -1.23 13.79 4.29
C GLY A 90 -0.30 12.63 3.90
N MET A 91 -0.33 11.54 4.67
CA MET A 91 0.63 10.44 4.61
C MET A 91 0.87 9.89 3.18
N TYR A 92 2.11 10.07 2.69
CA TYR A 92 2.63 9.43 1.48
C TYR A 92 3.58 8.29 1.84
N ILE A 93 3.41 7.12 1.22
CA ILE A 93 4.14 5.90 1.61
C ILE A 93 5.06 5.38 0.51
N TYR A 94 6.26 4.98 0.93
CA TYR A 94 7.19 4.15 0.18
C TYR A 94 7.48 2.88 0.96
N THR A 95 7.58 1.77 0.25
CA THR A 95 7.84 0.45 0.84
C THR A 95 9.11 -0.13 0.26
N SER A 96 9.89 -0.82 1.09
CA SER A 96 10.98 -1.64 0.60
C SER A 96 10.42 -2.81 -0.22
N ALA A 97 11.13 -3.19 -1.27
CA ALA A 97 10.71 -4.23 -2.20
C ALA A 97 11.93 -5.04 -2.62
N THR A 98 11.72 -6.32 -2.94
CA THR A 98 12.81 -7.22 -3.36
C THR A 98 13.56 -6.67 -4.58
N ARG A 99 12.84 -6.08 -5.54
CA ARG A 99 13.44 -5.40 -6.71
C ARG A 99 14.13 -4.07 -6.37
N GLY A 100 13.87 -3.49 -5.21
CA GLY A 100 14.53 -2.28 -4.68
C GLY A 100 15.76 -2.56 -3.83
N GLY A 101 16.23 -3.82 -3.78
CA GLY A 101 17.45 -4.22 -3.07
C GLY A 101 17.22 -4.91 -1.72
N THR A 102 15.97 -5.09 -1.29
CA THR A 102 15.65 -5.86 -0.07
C THR A 102 15.90 -7.35 -0.32
N GLY A 103 16.69 -8.00 0.53
CA GLY A 103 16.93 -9.44 0.43
C GLY A 103 15.64 -10.25 0.58
N ARG A 104 15.50 -11.37 -0.15
CA ARG A 104 14.35 -12.28 -0.02
C ARG A 104 14.15 -12.78 1.42
N GLY A 105 15.24 -12.98 2.16
CA GLY A 105 15.24 -13.40 3.57
C GLY A 105 15.04 -12.27 4.58
N GLU A 106 14.81 -11.02 4.15
CA GLU A 106 14.55 -9.92 5.07
C GLU A 106 13.25 -10.17 5.86
N ALA A 107 13.36 -10.18 7.18
CA ALA A 107 12.25 -10.48 8.09
C ALA A 107 11.24 -9.33 8.20
N TYR A 108 11.64 -8.12 7.82
CA TYR A 108 10.83 -6.92 7.95
C TYR A 108 10.31 -6.40 6.61
N LEU A 109 9.13 -5.79 6.64
CA LEU A 109 8.68 -4.82 5.65
C LEU A 109 9.05 -3.44 6.16
N ASP A 110 9.87 -2.72 5.40
CA ASP A 110 10.25 -1.35 5.75
C ASP A 110 9.36 -0.35 5.04
N ILE A 111 8.91 0.65 5.78
CA ILE A 111 7.94 1.65 5.32
C ILE A 111 8.48 3.03 5.67
N LEU A 112 8.67 3.87 4.66
CA LEU A 112 8.92 5.29 4.85
C LEU A 112 7.59 6.03 4.72
N MET A 113 7.19 6.69 5.81
CA MET A 113 5.97 7.50 5.91
C MET A 113 6.34 8.99 5.86
N LEU A 114 5.94 9.65 4.78
CA LEU A 114 6.27 11.05 4.53
C LEU A 114 5.06 11.98 4.69
N CYS A 115 5.31 13.17 5.23
CA CYS A 115 4.34 14.25 5.28
C CYS A 115 4.09 14.79 3.87
N GLY A 116 2.88 14.57 3.36
CA GLY A 116 2.42 15.10 2.08
C GLY A 116 1.80 16.49 2.19
N SER A 117 1.55 17.00 3.40
CA SER A 117 1.06 18.36 3.60
C SER A 117 2.19 19.38 3.51
N SER A 118 2.12 20.30 2.54
CA SER A 118 3.10 21.38 2.38
C SER A 118 3.06 22.39 3.53
N SER A 119 1.90 22.61 4.14
CA SER A 119 1.71 23.57 5.23
C SER A 119 2.36 23.16 6.55
N ALA A 120 2.73 21.88 6.70
CA ALA A 120 3.42 21.38 7.88
C ALA A 120 4.94 21.66 7.86
N TYR A 121 5.50 22.02 6.71
CA TYR A 121 6.92 22.33 6.57
C TYR A 121 7.24 23.75 7.09
N PRO A 122 8.43 23.96 7.67
CA PRO A 122 9.58 23.03 7.73
C PRO A 122 9.55 22.02 8.88
N ASN A 123 8.57 22.08 9.78
CA ASN A 123 8.54 21.29 11.02
C ASN A 123 7.89 19.91 10.86
N ALA A 124 7.63 19.48 9.62
CA ALA A 124 6.96 18.24 9.32
C ALA A 124 7.73 17.03 9.85
N LYS A 125 7.01 16.05 10.38
CA LYS A 125 7.59 14.79 10.84
C LYS A 125 7.42 13.71 9.79
N ASN A 126 8.50 12.98 9.56
CA ASN A 126 8.55 11.79 8.71
C ASN A 126 9.00 10.62 9.59
N TYR A 127 8.53 9.41 9.28
CA TYR A 127 8.87 8.24 10.08
C TYR A 127 9.31 7.09 9.19
N TYR A 128 10.23 6.31 9.74
CA TYR A 128 10.60 5.01 9.21
C TYR A 128 10.06 3.94 10.16
N VAL A 129 9.23 3.06 9.62
CA VAL A 129 8.54 2.01 10.36
C VAL A 129 8.94 0.66 9.78
N ARG A 130 9.13 -0.33 10.66
CA ARG A 130 9.41 -1.71 10.27
C ARG A 130 8.33 -2.61 10.83
N ILE A 131 7.78 -3.49 10.00
CA ILE A 131 6.77 -4.48 10.40
C ILE A 131 7.34 -5.87 10.17
N LEU A 132 7.23 -6.75 11.17
CA LEU A 132 7.60 -8.15 11.00
C LEU A 132 6.67 -8.82 9.97
N LYS A 133 7.24 -9.44 8.94
CA LYS A 133 6.44 -10.16 7.93
C LYS A 133 5.63 -11.30 8.53
N SER A 134 6.16 -11.96 9.56
CA SER A 134 5.44 -13.00 10.32
C SER A 134 4.16 -12.49 11.00
N ASP A 135 4.06 -11.18 11.30
CA ASP A 135 2.82 -10.61 11.83
C ASP A 135 1.78 -10.37 10.74
N LEU A 136 2.22 -10.12 9.50
CA LEU A 136 1.33 -9.97 8.35
C LEU A 136 0.68 -11.30 7.96
N GLU A 137 1.42 -12.41 8.08
CA GLU A 137 0.93 -13.75 7.78
C GLU A 137 -0.28 -14.16 8.64
N LYS A 138 -0.38 -13.60 9.85
CA LYS A 138 -1.48 -13.82 10.81
C LYS A 138 -2.79 -13.10 10.43
N LEU A 139 -2.76 -12.21 9.43
CA LEU A 139 -3.95 -11.51 8.96
C LEU A 139 -4.88 -12.47 8.20
N GLU A 140 -6.19 -12.27 8.39
CA GLU A 140 -7.28 -12.95 7.67
C GLU A 140 -7.66 -12.24 6.37
#